data_AF-A0A8J8GBQ6-F1
#
_entry.id   AF-A0A8J8GBQ6-F1
#
_cell.length_a   1.000
_cell.length_b   1.000
_cell.length_c   1.000
_cell.angle_alpha   90.00
_cell.angle_beta   90.00
_cell.angle_gamma   90.00
#
_symmetry.space_group_name_H-M   'P 1'
#
loop_
_entity.id
_entity.type
_entity.pdbx_description
1 polymer ?
#
loop_
_entity_poly.entity_id
_entity_poly.type
_entity_poly.pdbx_seq_one_letter_code
_entity_poly.pdbx_strand_id
1 'polypeptide(L)'
;MNDPQKSEITQYLLAKKLPIDILIEVQDHFISQILDLQKEQSYSFEKSFESVKESWRKELTLSWKGETSLMDSTDFMRKMSKQIVRSNILESMKILVPYVLVIIFLANFANKTIFQIVFIVLISLPILYCIINYIKNYQDFRLPKNNPAHILTLHQDGIMWFVITLSPFINIFRYIFDDSVSLQNMLVYNFNGMETLNIVLGFLFLVFLFSGLAYSVICQKNYLKQVGKVKIFLEDHKFVK
;
A
#
# COMPACT_ATOMS: atom_id res chain seq x y z
N MET A 1 -33.06 -10.04 -0.47
CA MET A 1 -32.79 -8.79 0.29
C MET A 1 -33.41 -7.62 -0.45
N ASN A 2 -34.25 -6.83 0.21
CA ASN A 2 -34.84 -5.62 -0.38
C ASN A 2 -34.00 -4.36 -0.07
N ASP A 3 -34.29 -3.23 -0.72
CA ASP A 3 -33.52 -2.00 -0.56
C ASP A 3 -33.58 -1.39 0.86
N PRO A 4 -34.73 -1.43 1.58
CA PRO A 4 -34.78 -1.00 2.98
C PRO A 4 -33.83 -1.79 3.90
N GLN A 5 -33.79 -3.12 3.76
CA GLN A 5 -32.89 -3.99 4.54
C GLN A 5 -31.41 -3.70 4.25
N LYS A 6 -31.07 -3.48 2.97
CA LYS A 6 -29.70 -3.08 2.59
C LYS A 6 -29.33 -1.74 3.22
N SER A 7 -30.23 -0.77 3.20
CA SER A 7 -30.02 0.56 3.81
C SER A 7 -29.79 0.45 5.33
N GLU A 8 -30.55 -0.40 6.02
CA GLU A 8 -30.38 -0.64 7.46
C GLU A 8 -29.00 -1.23 7.79
N ILE A 9 -28.53 -2.20 7.00
CA ILE A 9 -27.17 -2.76 7.13
C ILE A 9 -26.12 -1.67 6.90
N THR A 10 -26.27 -0.86 5.85
CA THR A 10 -25.34 0.24 5.55
C THR A 10 -25.24 1.24 6.69
N GLN A 11 -26.38 1.66 7.26
CA GLN A 11 -26.41 2.62 8.36
C GLN A 11 -25.72 2.07 9.62
N TYR A 12 -25.96 0.79 9.93
CA TYR A 12 -25.27 0.12 11.04
C TYR A 12 -23.74 0.12 10.84
N LEU A 13 -23.26 -0.23 9.63
CA LEU A 13 -21.83 -0.31 9.34
C LEU A 13 -21.15 1.07 9.31
N LEU A 14 -21.83 2.10 8.80
CA LEU A 14 -21.34 3.48 8.83
C LEU A 14 -21.08 3.97 10.26
N ALA A 15 -21.95 3.58 11.20
CA ALA A 15 -21.78 3.92 12.62
C ALA A 15 -20.52 3.28 13.25
N LYS A 16 -19.93 2.24 12.62
CA LYS A 16 -18.68 1.60 13.07
C LYS A 16 -17.42 2.34 12.63
N LYS A 17 -17.55 3.47 11.91
CA LYS A 17 -16.43 4.32 11.44
C LYS A 17 -15.39 3.53 10.63
N LEU A 18 -15.85 2.52 9.88
CA LEU A 18 -15.00 1.76 8.98
C LEU A 18 -14.58 2.62 7.78
N PRO A 19 -13.38 2.39 7.23
CA PRO A 19 -13.02 2.93 5.94
C PRO A 19 -14.01 2.48 4.85
N ILE A 20 -14.29 3.32 3.86
CA ILE A 20 -15.34 3.05 2.86
C ILE A 20 -15.05 1.77 2.05
N ASP A 21 -13.80 1.57 1.62
CA ASP A 21 -13.41 0.34 0.92
C ASP A 21 -13.67 -0.93 1.74
N ILE A 22 -13.41 -0.89 3.04
CA ILE A 22 -13.67 -1.97 3.98
C ILE A 22 -15.17 -2.12 4.26
N LEU A 23 -15.90 -1.01 4.37
CA LEU A 23 -17.34 -1.03 4.59
C LEU A 23 -18.05 -1.78 3.46
N ILE A 24 -17.65 -1.54 2.21
CA ILE A 24 -18.20 -2.25 1.04
C ILE A 24 -18.00 -3.76 1.18
N GLU A 25 -16.77 -4.20 1.49
CA GLU A 25 -16.45 -5.62 1.65
C GLU A 25 -17.21 -6.26 2.82
N VAL A 26 -17.28 -5.57 3.97
CA VAL A 26 -18.03 -6.05 5.13
C VAL A 26 -19.54 -6.08 4.85
N GLN A 27 -20.07 -5.11 4.11
CA GLN A 27 -21.47 -5.09 3.70
C GLN A 27 -21.82 -6.31 2.84
N ASP A 28 -21.00 -6.63 1.84
CA ASP A 28 -21.19 -7.81 0.99
C ASP A 28 -21.18 -9.10 1.82
N HIS A 29 -20.24 -9.23 2.76
CA HIS A 29 -20.20 -10.36 3.69
C HIS A 29 -21.42 -10.43 4.62
N PHE A 30 -21.88 -9.30 5.17
CA PHE A 30 -23.10 -9.23 5.97
C PHE A 30 -24.31 -9.71 5.17
N ILE A 31 -24.47 -9.23 3.93
CA ILE A 31 -25.58 -9.61 3.06
C ILE A 31 -25.53 -11.12 2.78
N SER A 32 -24.37 -11.66 2.42
CA SER A 32 -24.21 -13.10 2.19
C SER A 32 -24.60 -13.92 3.42
N GLN A 33 -24.04 -13.61 4.58
CA GLN A 33 -24.32 -14.35 5.81
C GLN A 33 -25.79 -14.28 6.24
N ILE A 34 -26.43 -13.13 6.07
CA ILE A 34 -27.87 -12.99 6.34
C ILE A 34 -28.66 -13.87 5.39
N LEU A 35 -28.36 -13.86 4.08
CA LEU A 35 -29.05 -14.69 3.10
C LEU A 35 -28.87 -16.19 3.38
N ASP A 36 -27.67 -16.60 3.80
CA ASP A 36 -27.39 -17.98 4.17
C ASP A 36 -28.21 -18.39 5.40
N LEU A 37 -28.28 -17.55 6.44
CA LEU A 37 -29.12 -17.81 7.62
C LEU A 37 -30.61 -17.85 7.30
N GLN A 38 -31.09 -16.95 6.43
CA GLN A 38 -32.48 -16.95 5.97
C GLN A 38 -32.80 -18.22 5.16
N LYS A 39 -31.86 -18.73 4.37
CA LYS A 39 -32.05 -19.92 3.54
C LYS A 39 -31.93 -21.22 4.33
N GLU A 40 -30.89 -21.36 5.13
CA GLU A 40 -30.57 -22.61 5.84
C GLU A 40 -31.41 -22.78 7.10
N GLN A 41 -31.65 -21.69 7.83
CA GLN A 41 -32.33 -21.74 9.13
C GLN A 41 -33.76 -21.17 9.07
N SER A 42 -34.22 -20.71 7.89
CA SER A 42 -35.54 -20.10 7.68
C SER A 42 -35.82 -18.93 8.64
N TYR A 43 -34.77 -18.20 9.04
CA TYR A 43 -34.89 -17.07 9.96
C TYR A 43 -35.47 -15.83 9.27
N SER A 44 -36.14 -14.97 10.05
CA SER A 44 -36.50 -13.63 9.58
C SER A 44 -35.24 -12.79 9.37
N PHE A 45 -35.38 -11.69 8.64
CA PHE A 45 -34.28 -10.74 8.42
C PHE A 45 -33.72 -10.23 9.76
N GLU A 46 -34.60 -9.83 10.67
CA GLU A 46 -34.24 -9.22 11.96
C GLU A 46 -33.40 -10.18 12.79
N LYS A 47 -33.84 -11.44 12.89
CA LYS A 47 -33.10 -12.48 13.63
C LYS A 47 -31.75 -12.79 13.00
N SER A 48 -31.70 -12.88 11.67
CA SER A 48 -30.47 -13.14 10.92
C SER A 48 -29.48 -11.98 11.07
N PHE A 49 -29.98 -10.74 11.00
CA PHE A 49 -29.18 -9.54 11.14
C PHE A 49 -28.61 -9.38 12.55
N GLU A 50 -29.41 -9.61 13.60
CA GLU A 50 -28.90 -9.63 14.99
C GLU A 50 -27.81 -10.70 15.18
N SER A 51 -28.02 -11.90 14.64
CA SER A 51 -27.04 -12.99 14.73
C SER A 51 -25.70 -12.62 14.07
N VAL A 52 -25.76 -11.94 12.92
CA VAL A 52 -24.57 -11.45 12.21
C VAL A 52 -23.92 -10.29 12.97
N LYS A 53 -24.69 -9.37 13.54
CA LYS A 53 -24.14 -8.28 14.38
C LYS A 53 -23.36 -8.83 15.57
N GLU A 54 -23.87 -9.86 16.22
CA GLU A 54 -23.21 -10.50 17.37
C GLU A 54 -21.94 -11.24 16.95
N SER A 55 -21.96 -11.96 15.81
CA SER A 55 -20.75 -12.66 15.31
C SER A 55 -19.61 -11.70 14.97
N TRP A 56 -19.94 -10.51 14.44
CA TRP A 56 -18.98 -9.46 14.11
C TRP A 56 -18.65 -8.52 15.28
N ARG A 57 -19.36 -8.60 16.41
CA ARG A 57 -19.25 -7.63 17.51
C ARG A 57 -17.82 -7.41 17.95
N LYS A 58 -17.07 -8.48 18.20
CA LYS A 58 -15.67 -8.41 18.63
C LYS A 58 -14.79 -7.73 17.58
N GLU A 59 -14.99 -8.05 16.31
CA GLU A 59 -14.14 -7.57 15.22
C GLU A 59 -14.41 -6.11 14.86
N LEU A 60 -15.65 -5.63 15.06
CA LEU A 60 -16.09 -4.26 14.77
C LEU A 60 -16.11 -3.33 16.00
N THR A 61 -15.63 -3.82 17.16
CA THR A 61 -15.50 -2.98 18.36
C THR A 61 -14.26 -2.09 18.24
N LEU A 62 -14.47 -0.78 18.37
CA LEU A 62 -13.40 0.22 18.41
C LEU A 62 -12.60 0.09 19.71
N SER A 63 -11.29 0.04 19.60
CA SER A 63 -10.38 0.02 20.75
C SER A 63 -9.00 0.51 20.35
N TRP A 64 -8.33 1.25 21.22
CA TRP A 64 -6.90 1.53 21.06
C TRP A 64 -6.07 0.43 21.72
N LYS A 65 -5.13 -0.17 20.98
CA LYS A 65 -4.24 -1.24 21.48
C LYS A 65 -2.75 -0.87 21.44
N GLY A 66 -2.43 0.42 21.59
CA GLY A 66 -1.04 0.87 21.58
C GLY A 66 -0.43 0.99 20.18
N GLU A 67 -1.25 1.23 19.15
CA GLU A 67 -0.73 1.51 17.80
C GLU A 67 -0.09 2.91 17.70
N THR A 68 0.70 3.11 16.65
CA THR A 68 1.27 4.42 16.30
C THR A 68 0.19 5.46 15.97
N SER A 69 -0.99 5.02 15.54
CA SER A 69 -2.16 5.87 15.42
C SER A 69 -2.76 6.13 16.81
N LEU A 70 -3.02 7.40 17.11
CA LEU A 70 -3.74 7.82 18.31
C LEU A 70 -5.25 7.62 18.20
N MET A 71 -5.75 7.15 17.04
CA MET A 71 -7.16 6.89 16.81
C MET A 71 -7.52 5.45 17.16
N ASP A 72 -8.67 5.27 17.81
CA ASP A 72 -9.28 3.94 17.99
C ASP A 72 -9.51 3.29 16.62
N SER A 73 -9.17 2.01 16.52
CA SER A 73 -9.39 1.19 15.33
C SER A 73 -10.05 -0.12 15.71
N THR A 74 -10.72 -0.77 14.77
CA THR A 74 -11.30 -2.09 15.02
C THR A 74 -10.24 -3.19 14.89
N ASP A 75 -10.43 -4.33 15.56
CA ASP A 75 -9.53 -5.49 15.39
C ASP A 75 -9.46 -5.95 13.93
N PHE A 76 -10.57 -5.85 13.22
CA PHE A 76 -10.64 -6.13 11.80
C PHE A 76 -9.73 -5.19 10.98
N MET A 77 -9.86 -3.88 11.17
CA MET A 77 -9.04 -2.88 10.45
C MET A 77 -7.55 -3.12 10.66
N ARG A 78 -7.14 -3.47 11.88
CA ARG A 78 -5.72 -3.76 12.18
C ARG A 78 -5.19 -4.97 11.44
N LYS A 79 -5.96 -6.07 11.46
CA LYS A 79 -5.61 -7.28 10.71
C LYS A 79 -5.50 -6.94 9.22
N MET A 80 -6.44 -6.18 8.70
CA MET A 80 -6.47 -5.77 7.30
C MET A 80 -5.29 -4.87 6.93
N SER A 81 -4.98 -3.83 7.70
CA SER A 81 -3.81 -2.97 7.47
C SER A 81 -2.52 -3.78 7.47
N LYS A 82 -2.33 -4.71 8.42
CA LYS A 82 -1.16 -5.60 8.44
C LYS A 82 -1.09 -6.49 7.20
N GLN A 83 -2.23 -7.01 6.76
CA GLN A 83 -2.32 -7.82 5.54
C GLN A 83 -2.01 -7.00 4.29
N ILE A 84 -2.52 -5.77 4.19
CA ILE A 84 -2.24 -4.85 3.08
C ILE A 84 -0.74 -4.55 3.02
N VAL A 85 -0.12 -4.17 4.14
CA VAL A 85 1.32 -3.90 4.21
C VAL A 85 2.12 -5.14 3.81
N ARG A 86 1.79 -6.31 4.36
CA ARG A 86 2.45 -7.57 4.01
C ARG A 86 2.30 -7.91 2.53
N SER A 87 1.11 -7.74 1.97
CA SER A 87 0.84 -7.98 0.55
C SER A 87 1.64 -7.04 -0.34
N ASN A 88 1.64 -5.74 -0.02
CA ASN A 88 2.41 -4.74 -0.76
C ASN A 88 3.91 -5.06 -0.72
N ILE A 89 4.47 -5.42 0.45
CA ILE A 89 5.87 -5.86 0.56
C ILE A 89 6.14 -7.05 -0.35
N LEU A 90 5.33 -8.12 -0.27
CA LEU A 90 5.50 -9.32 -1.10
C LEU A 90 5.39 -9.03 -2.59
N GLU A 91 4.50 -8.13 -3.00
CA GLU A 91 4.39 -7.69 -4.39
C GLU A 91 5.61 -6.86 -4.83
N SER A 92 6.10 -5.96 -3.98
CA SER A 92 7.29 -5.16 -4.25
C SER A 92 8.55 -6.01 -4.38
N MET A 93 8.65 -7.13 -3.65
CA MET A 93 9.76 -8.08 -3.80
C MET A 93 9.88 -8.63 -5.22
N LYS A 94 8.75 -8.79 -5.93
CA LYS A 94 8.73 -9.25 -7.33
C LYS A 94 9.41 -8.27 -8.29
N ILE A 95 9.46 -6.98 -7.92
CA ILE A 95 10.17 -5.93 -8.68
C ILE A 95 11.61 -5.79 -8.16
N LEU A 96 11.80 -5.80 -6.84
CA LEU A 96 13.09 -5.60 -6.18
C LEU A 96 14.12 -6.68 -6.54
N VAL A 97 13.75 -7.95 -6.45
CA VAL A 97 14.71 -9.07 -6.64
C VAL A 97 15.32 -9.04 -8.04
N PRO A 98 14.55 -8.91 -9.14
CA PRO A 98 15.12 -8.74 -10.48
C PRO A 98 16.05 -7.53 -10.60
N TYR A 99 15.70 -6.39 -10.00
CA TYR A 99 16.50 -5.17 -10.07
C TYR A 99 17.87 -5.36 -9.41
N VAL A 100 17.89 -5.93 -8.20
CA VAL A 100 19.13 -6.21 -7.47
C VAL A 100 19.99 -7.21 -8.23
N LEU A 101 19.41 -8.28 -8.78
CA LEU A 101 20.15 -9.26 -9.57
C LEU A 101 20.78 -8.66 -10.82
N VAL A 102 20.04 -7.81 -11.56
CA VAL A 102 20.55 -7.10 -12.74
C VAL A 102 21.71 -6.19 -12.36
N ILE A 103 21.60 -5.45 -11.24
CA ILE A 103 22.65 -4.53 -10.79
C ILE A 103 23.91 -5.29 -10.38
N ILE A 104 23.79 -6.39 -9.63
CA ILE A 104 24.93 -7.23 -9.26
C ILE A 104 25.59 -7.82 -10.50
N PHE A 105 24.79 -8.34 -11.45
CA PHE A 105 25.30 -8.86 -12.71
C PHE A 105 26.08 -7.79 -13.48
N LEU A 106 25.50 -6.61 -13.67
CA LEU A 106 26.17 -5.52 -14.39
C LEU A 106 27.41 -5.02 -13.66
N ALA A 107 27.41 -4.98 -12.32
CA ALA A 107 28.60 -4.57 -11.58
C ALA A 107 29.81 -5.46 -11.87
N ASN A 108 29.60 -6.76 -12.07
CA ASN A 108 30.67 -7.74 -12.27
C ASN A 108 31.07 -7.92 -13.75
N PHE A 109 30.14 -7.73 -14.69
CA PHE A 109 30.37 -8.05 -16.10
C PHE A 109 30.37 -6.86 -17.05
N ALA A 110 29.82 -5.71 -16.64
CA ALA A 110 29.76 -4.53 -17.49
C ALA A 110 30.95 -3.58 -17.23
N ASN A 111 31.33 -2.83 -18.27
CA ASN A 111 32.23 -1.70 -18.07
C ASN A 111 31.53 -0.59 -17.27
N LYS A 112 32.33 0.32 -16.70
CA LYS A 112 31.87 1.44 -15.88
C LYS A 112 30.76 2.26 -16.52
N THR A 113 30.91 2.62 -17.79
CA THR A 113 29.96 3.48 -18.49
C THR A 113 28.60 2.81 -18.63
N ILE A 114 28.58 1.52 -18.99
CA ILE A 114 27.33 0.75 -19.12
C ILE A 114 26.69 0.58 -17.74
N PHE A 115 27.46 0.21 -16.71
CA PHE A 115 26.95 0.10 -15.34
C PHE A 115 26.30 1.41 -14.88
N GLN A 116 27.00 2.53 -15.06
CA GLN A 116 26.52 3.86 -14.69
C GLN A 116 25.20 4.22 -15.38
N ILE A 117 25.12 4.05 -16.71
CA ILE A 117 23.91 4.39 -17.48
C ILE A 117 22.73 3.54 -17.01
N VAL A 118 22.92 2.22 -16.91
CA VAL A 118 21.82 1.32 -16.52
C VAL A 118 21.39 1.58 -15.08
N PHE A 119 22.33 1.83 -14.16
CA PHE A 119 22.01 2.14 -12.77
C PHE A 119 21.16 3.42 -12.66
N ILE A 120 21.53 4.48 -13.39
CA ILE A 120 20.74 5.72 -13.45
C ILE A 120 19.33 5.45 -13.98
N VAL A 121 19.22 4.68 -15.07
CA VAL A 121 17.92 4.34 -15.67
C VAL A 121 17.04 3.55 -14.70
N LEU A 122 17.60 2.53 -14.03
CA LEU A 122 16.85 1.67 -13.11
C LEU A 122 16.30 2.42 -11.90
N ILE A 123 16.99 3.44 -11.42
CA ILE A 123 16.49 4.28 -10.32
C ILE A 123 15.54 5.37 -10.83
N SER A 124 15.88 6.02 -11.95
CA SER A 124 15.12 7.17 -12.44
C SER A 124 13.74 6.77 -12.98
N LEU A 125 13.62 5.63 -13.66
CA LEU A 125 12.35 5.19 -14.26
C LEU A 125 11.22 4.99 -13.24
N PRO A 126 11.40 4.24 -12.13
CA PRO A 126 10.37 4.10 -11.09
C PRO A 126 9.99 5.44 -10.45
N ILE A 127 10.97 6.32 -10.21
CA ILE A 127 10.72 7.66 -9.65
C ILE A 127 9.84 8.48 -10.60
N LEU A 128 10.23 8.54 -11.88
CA LEU A 128 9.45 9.24 -12.90
C LEU A 128 8.04 8.65 -13.03
N TYR A 129 7.91 7.33 -13.01
CA TYR A 129 6.61 6.67 -13.00
C TYR A 129 5.76 7.13 -11.81
N CYS A 130 6.30 7.10 -10.58
CA CYS A 130 5.57 7.53 -9.38
C CYS A 130 5.16 9.01 -9.45
N ILE A 131 6.03 9.89 -9.95
CA ILE A 131 5.73 11.32 -10.11
C ILE A 131 4.62 11.52 -11.15
N ILE A 132 4.77 10.94 -12.35
CA ILE A 132 3.79 11.07 -13.43
C ILE A 132 2.44 10.50 -13.00
N ASN A 133 2.44 9.33 -12.36
CA ASN A 133 1.23 8.69 -11.88
C ASN A 133 0.54 9.52 -10.79
N TYR A 134 1.31 10.12 -9.89
CA TYR A 134 0.80 11.04 -8.87
C TYR A 134 0.16 12.30 -9.49
N ILE A 135 0.84 12.94 -10.45
CA ILE A 135 0.32 14.13 -11.13
C ILE A 135 -0.94 13.81 -11.92
N LYS A 136 -0.92 12.72 -12.71
CA LYS A 136 -2.06 12.31 -13.54
C LYS A 136 -3.31 12.03 -12.72
N ASN A 137 -3.16 11.41 -11.56
CA ASN A 137 -4.28 11.05 -10.68
C ASN A 137 -4.34 11.97 -9.44
N TYR A 138 -3.89 13.21 -9.56
CA TYR A 138 -3.76 14.14 -8.43
C TYR A 138 -5.07 14.34 -7.68
N GLN A 139 -6.20 14.43 -8.39
CA GLN A 139 -7.53 14.55 -7.77
C GLN A 139 -7.84 13.34 -6.87
N ASP A 140 -7.43 12.14 -7.31
CA ASP A 140 -7.71 10.88 -6.62
C ASP A 140 -6.85 10.72 -5.37
N PHE A 141 -5.58 11.14 -5.46
CA PHE A 141 -4.70 11.19 -4.29
C PHE A 141 -5.11 12.26 -3.27
N ARG A 142 -5.85 13.30 -3.70
CA ARG A 142 -6.36 14.37 -2.82
C ARG A 142 -7.76 14.06 -2.24
N LEU A 143 -8.45 13.03 -2.71
CA LEU A 143 -9.79 12.65 -2.23
C LEU A 143 -9.91 12.55 -0.69
N PRO A 144 -8.95 11.95 0.04
CA PRO A 144 -9.05 11.86 1.50
C PRO A 144 -9.05 13.23 2.17
N LYS A 145 -8.29 14.19 1.62
CA LYS A 145 -8.25 15.57 2.10
C LYS A 145 -9.56 16.31 1.83
N ASN A 146 -10.25 15.98 0.74
CA ASN A 146 -11.55 16.57 0.41
C ASN A 146 -12.71 15.95 1.23
N ASN A 147 -12.50 14.78 1.84
CA ASN A 147 -13.50 14.05 2.64
C ASN A 147 -12.99 13.78 4.07
N PRO A 148 -12.64 14.81 4.85
CA PRO A 148 -11.98 14.62 6.14
C PRO A 148 -12.84 13.89 7.19
N ALA A 149 -14.17 13.86 7.00
CA ALA A 149 -15.09 13.18 7.90
C ALA A 149 -15.04 11.64 7.79
N HIS A 150 -14.51 11.10 6.69
CA HIS A 150 -14.52 9.66 6.41
C HIS A 150 -13.14 9.17 5.99
N ILE A 151 -12.70 8.07 6.59
CA ILE A 151 -11.52 7.35 6.10
C ILE A 151 -11.95 6.65 4.81
N LEU A 152 -11.32 6.97 3.68
CA LEU A 152 -11.75 6.42 2.40
C LEU A 152 -11.19 5.02 2.15
N THR A 153 -9.91 4.80 2.45
CA THR A 153 -9.24 3.52 2.23
C THR A 153 -8.02 3.34 3.13
N LEU A 154 -7.76 2.10 3.56
CA LEU A 154 -6.55 1.74 4.30
C LEU A 154 -5.29 1.72 3.43
N HIS A 155 -5.43 1.81 2.10
CA HIS A 155 -4.31 1.82 1.15
C HIS A 155 -3.65 3.21 0.99
N GLN A 156 -4.01 4.18 1.84
CA GLN A 156 -3.46 5.55 1.79
C GLN A 156 -1.98 5.61 2.20
N ASP A 157 -1.57 4.71 3.09
CA ASP A 157 -0.20 4.65 3.58
C ASP A 157 0.75 4.17 2.48
N GLY A 158 1.86 4.87 2.27
CA GLY A 158 2.88 4.46 1.31
C GLY A 158 2.89 5.21 -0.02
N ILE A 159 1.82 5.92 -0.38
CA ILE A 159 1.66 6.59 -1.70
C ILE A 159 2.79 7.56 -2.03
N MET A 160 3.29 8.26 -1.00
CA MET A 160 4.33 9.29 -1.10
C MET A 160 5.70 8.81 -0.61
N TRP A 161 5.90 7.50 -0.40
CA TRP A 161 7.21 6.99 0.03
C TRP A 161 8.31 7.28 -0.99
N PHE A 162 7.96 7.45 -2.27
CA PHE A 162 8.92 7.91 -3.29
C PHE A 162 9.57 9.27 -2.95
N VAL A 163 8.90 10.15 -2.20
CA VAL A 163 9.46 11.44 -1.75
C VAL A 163 10.57 11.22 -0.73
N ILE A 164 10.38 10.28 0.20
CA ILE A 164 11.41 9.90 1.18
C ILE A 164 12.62 9.33 0.45
N THR A 165 12.40 8.55 -0.62
CA THR A 165 13.50 8.00 -1.43
C THR A 165 14.18 9.05 -2.33
N LEU A 166 13.54 10.19 -2.60
CA LEU A 166 14.09 11.24 -3.47
C LEU A 166 15.30 11.93 -2.83
N SER A 167 15.26 12.16 -1.51
CA SER A 167 16.37 12.80 -0.77
C SER A 167 17.68 12.02 -0.87
N PRO A 168 17.74 10.71 -0.51
CA PRO A 168 18.96 9.93 -0.70
C PRO A 168 19.28 9.72 -2.18
N PHE A 169 18.29 9.69 -3.09
CA PHE A 169 18.55 9.62 -4.52
C PHE A 169 19.39 10.79 -5.02
N ILE A 170 19.11 12.03 -4.62
CA ILE A 170 19.91 13.20 -5.04
C ILE A 170 21.38 13.06 -4.63
N ASN A 171 21.65 12.58 -3.41
CA ASN A 171 23.01 12.36 -2.93
C ASN A 171 23.73 11.26 -3.71
N ILE A 172 23.01 10.18 -4.05
CA ILE A 172 23.54 9.08 -4.85
C ILE A 172 23.73 9.50 -6.30
N PHE A 173 22.83 10.31 -6.85
CA PHE A 173 22.97 10.83 -8.21
C PHE A 173 24.29 11.57 -8.35
N ARG A 174 24.61 12.46 -7.41
CA ARG A 174 25.93 13.11 -7.36
C ARG A 174 27.06 12.08 -7.28
N TYR A 175 26.94 11.09 -6.39
CA TYR A 175 27.96 10.04 -6.24
C TYR A 175 28.16 9.17 -7.49
N ILE A 176 27.08 8.85 -8.23
CA ILE A 176 27.14 8.10 -9.48
C ILE A 176 27.89 8.90 -10.56
N PHE A 177 27.63 10.21 -10.67
CA PHE A 177 28.27 11.04 -11.68
C PHE A 177 29.75 11.30 -11.37
N ASP A 178 30.06 11.55 -10.09
CA ASP A 178 31.40 11.93 -9.66
C ASP A 178 32.32 10.71 -9.42
N ASP A 179 31.77 9.60 -8.90
CA ASP A 179 32.53 8.41 -8.47
C ASP A 179 31.77 7.07 -8.67
N SER A 180 31.26 6.83 -9.89
CA SER A 180 30.63 5.54 -10.23
C SER A 180 31.56 4.33 -10.09
N VAL A 181 32.89 4.53 -10.05
CA VAL A 181 33.87 3.44 -9.86
C VAL A 181 33.73 2.84 -8.47
N SER A 182 33.69 3.68 -7.44
CA SER A 182 33.53 3.21 -6.07
C SER A 182 32.18 2.50 -5.87
N LEU A 183 31.09 3.05 -6.43
CA LEU A 183 29.77 2.41 -6.39
C LEU A 183 29.78 1.02 -7.06
N GLN A 184 30.42 0.90 -8.23
CA GLN A 184 30.55 -0.39 -8.91
C GLN A 184 31.40 -1.35 -8.07
N ASN A 185 32.54 -0.90 -7.55
CA ASN A 185 33.46 -1.70 -6.74
C ASN A 185 32.82 -2.24 -5.47
N MET A 186 31.87 -1.51 -4.85
CA MET A 186 31.10 -2.01 -3.70
C MET A 186 30.25 -3.26 -4.03
N LEU A 187 30.00 -3.53 -5.31
CA LEU A 187 29.13 -4.61 -5.80
C LEU A 187 29.88 -5.66 -6.62
N VAL A 188 31.16 -5.41 -6.93
CA VAL A 188 32.05 -6.39 -7.56
C VAL A 188 32.40 -7.47 -6.54
N TYR A 189 32.48 -8.72 -6.99
CA TYR A 189 32.95 -9.87 -6.22
C TYR A 189 34.47 -9.82 -6.03
N ASN A 190 34.98 -8.75 -5.43
CA ASN A 190 36.39 -8.59 -5.07
C ASN A 190 36.52 -7.73 -3.82
N PHE A 191 36.56 -8.38 -2.66
CA PHE A 191 36.61 -7.74 -1.34
C PHE A 191 38.00 -7.22 -0.95
N ASN A 192 38.95 -7.16 -1.90
CA ASN A 192 40.32 -6.77 -1.60
C ASN A 192 40.42 -5.26 -1.33
N GLY A 193 40.62 -4.89 -0.06
CA GLY A 193 41.03 -3.54 0.35
C GLY A 193 39.90 -2.59 0.81
N MET A 194 38.63 -3.00 0.78
CA MET A 194 37.53 -2.26 1.42
C MET A 194 37.17 -2.92 2.76
N GLU A 195 36.90 -2.12 3.79
CA GLU A 195 36.33 -2.63 5.04
C GLU A 195 35.00 -3.33 4.73
N THR A 196 34.88 -4.60 5.11
CA THR A 196 33.70 -5.45 4.86
C THR A 196 32.40 -4.79 5.31
N LEU A 197 32.46 -3.98 6.37
CA LEU A 197 31.34 -3.21 6.90
C LEU A 197 30.79 -2.18 5.90
N ASN A 198 31.66 -1.45 5.18
CA ASN A 198 31.23 -0.44 4.21
C ASN A 198 30.51 -1.08 3.00
N ILE A 199 30.98 -2.26 2.57
CA ILE A 199 30.34 -3.02 1.49
C ILE A 199 28.95 -3.49 1.92
N VAL A 200 28.82 -4.05 3.13
CA VAL A 200 27.54 -4.52 3.67
C VAL A 200 26.56 -3.36 3.83
N LEU A 201 27.00 -2.22 4.39
CA LEU A 201 26.16 -1.04 4.55
C LEU A 201 25.73 -0.46 3.20
N GLY A 202 26.64 -0.39 2.22
CA GLY A 202 26.32 0.05 0.86
C GLY A 202 25.27 -0.84 0.19
N PHE A 203 25.43 -2.16 0.30
CA PHE A 203 24.45 -3.11 -0.23
C PHE A 203 23.09 -2.98 0.45
N LEU A 204 23.04 -2.92 1.79
CA LEU A 204 21.79 -2.73 2.54
C LEU A 204 21.09 -1.42 2.17
N PHE A 205 21.86 -0.36 1.95
CA PHE A 205 21.33 0.93 1.51
C PHE A 205 20.72 0.86 0.11
N LEU A 206 21.36 0.16 -0.84
CA LEU A 206 20.79 -0.09 -2.16
C LEU A 206 19.47 -0.87 -2.09
N VAL A 207 19.45 -1.96 -1.30
CA VAL A 207 18.23 -2.74 -1.07
C VAL A 207 17.13 -1.86 -0.50
N PHE A 208 17.45 -1.02 0.50
CA PHE A 208 16.51 -0.07 1.08
C PHE A 208 15.93 0.88 0.03
N LEU A 209 16.77 1.49 -0.82
CA LEU A 209 16.31 2.41 -1.87
C LEU A 209 15.39 1.76 -2.89
N PHE A 210 15.83 0.65 -3.48
CA PHE A 210 15.03 -0.05 -4.47
C PHE A 210 13.75 -0.62 -3.85
N SER A 211 13.78 -1.03 -2.58
CA SER A 211 12.59 -1.47 -1.87
C SER A 211 11.59 -0.33 -1.67
N GLY A 212 12.04 0.88 -1.31
CA GLY A 212 11.17 2.04 -1.15
C GLY A 212 10.51 2.47 -2.47
N LEU A 213 11.26 2.41 -3.57
CA LEU A 213 10.73 2.67 -4.91
C LEU A 213 9.70 1.64 -5.34
N ALA A 214 10.04 0.35 -5.25
CA ALA A 214 9.13 -0.74 -5.59
C ALA A 214 7.87 -0.71 -4.71
N TYR A 215 8.01 -0.38 -3.42
CA TYR A 215 6.90 -0.22 -2.49
C TYR A 215 5.99 0.94 -2.89
N SER A 216 6.56 2.11 -3.21
CA SER A 216 5.76 3.26 -3.63
C SER A 216 4.97 3.01 -4.92
N VAL A 217 5.55 2.31 -5.90
CA VAL A 217 4.86 1.91 -7.13
C VAL A 217 3.65 1.04 -6.83
N ILE A 218 3.82 0.00 -6.01
CA ILE A 218 2.75 -0.92 -5.64
C ILE A 218 1.65 -0.22 -4.82
N CYS A 219 2.02 0.60 -3.85
CA CYS A 219 1.06 1.35 -3.03
C CYS A 219 0.19 2.28 -3.88
N GLN A 220 0.79 3.05 -4.81
CA GLN A 220 0.01 3.92 -5.70
C GLN A 220 -0.96 3.14 -6.57
N LYS A 221 -0.53 2.00 -7.15
CA LYS A 221 -1.39 1.14 -7.97
C LYS A 221 -2.57 0.59 -7.16
N ASN A 222 -2.30 0.05 -5.98
CA ASN A 222 -3.32 -0.57 -5.13
C ASN A 222 -4.28 0.48 -4.57
N TYR A 223 -3.79 1.67 -4.21
CA TYR A 223 -4.63 2.78 -3.81
C TYR A 223 -5.61 3.19 -4.91
N LEU A 224 -5.14 3.45 -6.14
CA LEU A 224 -6.02 3.87 -7.24
C LEU A 224 -7.09 2.83 -7.56
N LYS A 225 -6.75 1.53 -7.45
CA LYS A 225 -7.71 0.44 -7.61
C LYS A 225 -8.85 0.53 -6.57
N GLN A 226 -8.54 0.80 -5.31
CA GLN A 226 -9.57 0.90 -4.26
C GLN A 226 -10.34 2.21 -4.34
N VAL A 227 -9.68 3.32 -4.64
CA VAL A 227 -10.34 4.61 -4.84
C VAL A 227 -11.40 4.54 -5.93
N GLY A 228 -11.14 3.80 -7.02
CA GLY A 228 -12.16 3.57 -8.06
C GLY A 228 -13.45 2.98 -7.50
N LYS A 229 -13.36 1.98 -6.61
CA LYS A 229 -14.53 1.39 -5.94
C LYS A 229 -15.20 2.37 -4.97
N VAL A 230 -14.41 3.09 -4.19
CA VAL A 230 -14.90 4.06 -3.21
C VAL A 230 -15.69 5.18 -3.89
N LYS A 231 -15.22 5.68 -5.04
CA LYS A 231 -15.95 6.71 -5.81
C LYS A 231 -17.34 6.26 -6.23
N ILE A 232 -17.44 5.06 -6.81
CA ILE A 232 -18.72 4.49 -7.23
C ILE A 232 -19.68 4.42 -6.04
N PHE A 233 -19.20 3.91 -4.90
CA PHE A 233 -19.99 3.84 -3.68
C PHE A 233 -20.46 5.22 -3.18
N LEU A 234 -19.59 6.23 -3.21
CA LEU A 234 -19.91 7.60 -2.80
C LEU A 234 -20.97 8.25 -3.70
N GLU A 235 -20.93 7.98 -5.00
CA GLU A 235 -21.93 8.44 -5.99
C GLU A 235 -23.29 7.78 -5.74
N ASP A 236 -23.32 6.45 -5.57
CA ASP A 236 -24.54 5.67 -5.35
C ASP A 236 -25.27 6.08 -4.06
N HIS A 237 -24.52 6.46 -3.02
CA HIS A 237 -25.07 6.78 -1.71
C HIS A 237 -25.19 8.29 -1.43
N LYS A 238 -24.96 9.14 -2.45
CA LYS A 238 -25.07 10.62 -2.37
C LYS A 238 -24.29 11.23 -1.19
N PHE A 239 -23.14 10.67 -0.85
CA PHE A 239 -22.24 11.27 0.16
C PHE A 239 -21.49 12.49 -0.38
N VAL A 240 -21.58 12.77 -1.68
CA VAL A 240 -21.06 13.98 -2.31
C VAL A 240 -22.04 15.13 -2.09
N LYS A 241 -21.73 15.99 -1.12
CA LYS A 241 -22.18 17.39 -1.07
C LYS A 241 -20.96 18.29 -1.12
#